data_AF-A0A0D5YR50-F1
#
_entry.id   AF-A0A0D5YR50-F1
#
_cell.length_a   1.000
_cell.length_b   1.000
_cell.length_c   1.000
_cell.angle_alpha   90.00
_cell.angle_beta   90.00
_cell.angle_gamma   90.00
#
_symmetry.space_group_name_H-M   'P 1'
#
loop_
_entity.id
_entity.type
_entity.pdbx_description
1 polymer ?
#
loop_
_entity_poly.entity_id
_entity_poly.type
_entity_poly.pdbx_seq_one_letter_code
_entity_poly.pdbx_strand_id
1 'polypeptide(L)'
;MRTLFSAGCFLLFSIWAAAQNSPDCRSAIPVCADAPILSQADGSGDIDDFDPDNIRQSGCLEKGSISSANIEHNTSWYVFRAGTDGQIGFDIEALSDTAEWDFALYGPFDQTTGQNFCGLIGDGTAQPIRCNYEVNTTSFTGVGVNPENGQVGAPFVKGSQNTYDEWLDVRAGEVYYLLINNFNTNFDGDPEPFSLTFTGSSVDADQNTALDCTLRDEFLGLDIIACEGDPDIVLSARNSPAGPNISNITWSVDTDDDGTIDNVLASGPAEFEYTVASPNSGRYFVSIENTLGQIYSDDILITFYGVPQLDEVIVIDDLVNSDQTDPYNIEIVPLGDGDFEYSLNGGDFQDDPVFRDVPPGINTVVINDKNGCGTTEPIEFLVVGYPKFFTPNGDSRNDNWQVLGIEQLTNPRVYIFDRFGKLLKQLDGTTLGWDGTFNGRPMPSSDYWFRLDYDRDQQGVVVARSVRRHFSLVR
;
A
#
# COMPACT_ATOMS: atom_id res chain seq x y z
N MET A 1 -35.58 -17.50 71.65
CA MET A 1 -36.29 -17.80 70.39
C MET A 1 -35.57 -17.02 69.31
N ARG A 2 -35.01 -17.73 68.33
CA ARG A 2 -33.92 -17.28 67.46
C ARG A 2 -34.38 -16.24 66.43
N THR A 3 -33.52 -15.25 66.23
CA THR A 3 -33.48 -14.26 65.15
C THR A 3 -33.32 -14.95 63.78
N LEU A 4 -34.02 -14.44 62.76
CA LEU A 4 -33.84 -14.80 61.36
C LEU A 4 -33.57 -13.50 60.58
N PHE A 5 -32.30 -13.32 60.20
CA PHE A 5 -31.87 -12.38 59.18
C PHE A 5 -32.17 -13.02 57.81
N SER A 6 -32.91 -12.32 56.96
CA SER A 6 -33.10 -12.67 55.55
C SER A 6 -31.91 -12.12 54.78
N ALA A 7 -31.07 -13.02 54.24
CA ALA A 7 -30.02 -12.69 53.29
C ALA A 7 -30.65 -12.60 51.89
N GLY A 8 -30.76 -11.39 51.35
CA GLY A 8 -31.06 -11.16 49.94
C GLY A 8 -29.83 -11.50 49.11
N CYS A 9 -29.95 -12.53 48.28
CA CYS A 9 -28.93 -12.94 47.34
C CYS A 9 -28.89 -11.90 46.20
N PHE A 10 -27.94 -10.97 46.26
CA PHE A 10 -27.56 -10.14 45.11
C PHE A 10 -26.77 -11.05 44.15
N LEU A 11 -27.45 -11.56 43.13
CA LEU A 11 -26.79 -12.08 41.94
C LEU A 11 -26.20 -10.87 41.19
N LEU A 12 -24.94 -10.58 41.45
CA LEU A 12 -24.10 -9.78 40.57
C LEU A 12 -23.94 -10.59 39.27
N PHE A 13 -24.75 -10.27 38.28
CA PHE A 13 -24.41 -10.61 36.90
C PHE A 13 -23.20 -9.75 36.53
N SER A 14 -22.02 -10.35 36.63
CA SER A 14 -20.81 -9.81 36.01
C SER A 14 -21.05 -9.80 34.51
N ILE A 15 -21.38 -8.63 33.97
CA ILE A 15 -21.38 -8.41 32.53
C ILE A 15 -19.89 -8.44 32.18
N TRP A 16 -19.43 -9.55 31.62
CA TRP A 16 -18.12 -9.59 30.97
C TRP A 16 -18.23 -8.68 29.75
N ALA A 17 -17.75 -7.45 29.88
CA ALA A 17 -17.36 -6.68 28.71
C ALA A 17 -16.13 -7.39 28.17
N ALA A 18 -16.29 -8.15 27.07
CA ALA A 18 -15.14 -8.63 26.34
C ALA A 18 -14.38 -7.40 25.84
N ALA A 19 -13.09 -7.31 26.13
CA ALA A 19 -12.25 -6.30 25.53
C ALA A 19 -12.17 -6.57 24.03
N GLN A 20 -12.22 -5.51 23.23
CA GLN A 20 -12.16 -5.63 21.78
C GLN A 20 -10.72 -5.90 21.35
N ASN A 21 -10.51 -6.97 20.58
CA ASN A 21 -9.27 -7.22 19.85
C ASN A 21 -9.45 -6.80 18.39
N SER A 22 -8.39 -6.28 17.78
CA SER A 22 -8.27 -6.09 16.33
C SER A 22 -6.95 -6.72 15.90
N PRO A 23 -6.97 -7.89 15.26
CA PRO A 23 -5.74 -8.55 14.85
C PRO A 23 -5.16 -8.02 13.54
N ASP A 24 -5.87 -7.17 12.80
CA ASP A 24 -5.46 -6.63 11.49
C ASP A 24 -5.05 -5.14 11.58
N CYS A 25 -3.92 -4.76 10.97
CA CYS A 25 -3.43 -3.38 10.93
C CYS A 25 -4.48 -2.39 10.41
N ARG A 26 -5.20 -2.76 9.35
CA ARG A 26 -6.23 -1.90 8.71
C ARG A 26 -7.36 -1.50 9.66
N SER A 27 -7.57 -2.26 10.73
CA SER A 27 -8.63 -2.03 11.72
C SER A 27 -8.07 -1.71 13.11
N ALA A 28 -6.80 -1.30 13.17
CA ALA A 28 -6.09 -0.97 14.40
C ALA A 28 -6.93 -0.06 15.30
N ILE A 29 -7.01 -0.41 16.58
CA ILE A 29 -7.89 0.27 17.53
C ILE A 29 -7.27 1.63 17.91
N PRO A 30 -7.96 2.76 17.70
CA PRO A 30 -7.50 4.06 18.19
C PRO A 30 -7.44 4.10 19.72
N VAL A 31 -6.31 4.52 20.27
CA VAL A 31 -6.10 4.57 21.73
C VAL A 31 -5.67 5.94 22.22
N CYS A 32 -5.97 6.20 23.50
CA CYS A 32 -5.50 7.38 24.20
C CYS A 32 -4.78 6.98 25.51
N ALA A 33 -4.05 7.92 26.09
CA ALA A 33 -3.28 7.70 27.32
C ALA A 33 -4.13 7.89 28.60
N ASP A 34 -5.41 8.25 28.50
CA ASP A 34 -6.27 8.68 29.61
C ASP A 34 -6.58 7.58 30.64
N ALA A 35 -6.46 6.30 30.27
CA ALA A 35 -6.59 5.17 31.18
C ALA A 35 -5.81 3.93 30.69
N PRO A 36 -5.54 2.95 31.56
CA PRO A 36 -5.06 1.64 31.14
C PRO A 36 -6.06 0.95 30.20
N ILE A 37 -5.54 0.35 29.15
CA ILE A 37 -6.32 -0.41 28.16
C ILE A 37 -6.17 -1.89 28.50
N LEU A 38 -7.29 -2.53 28.87
CA LEU A 38 -7.34 -3.97 29.09
C LEU A 38 -7.78 -4.63 27.80
N SER A 39 -6.97 -5.55 27.28
CA SER A 39 -7.26 -6.26 26.03
C SER A 39 -6.87 -7.73 26.10
N GLN A 40 -7.23 -8.46 25.05
CA GLN A 40 -6.80 -9.83 24.80
C GLN A 40 -6.34 -9.92 23.36
N ALA A 41 -5.25 -10.64 23.10
CA ALA A 41 -4.80 -10.92 21.75
C ALA A 41 -5.22 -12.34 21.34
N ASP A 42 -5.82 -12.47 20.16
CA ASP A 42 -6.32 -13.73 19.60
C ASP A 42 -6.40 -13.66 18.07
N GLY A 43 -6.00 -14.74 17.41
CA GLY A 43 -6.06 -14.90 15.96
C GLY A 43 -5.04 -14.06 15.18
N SER A 44 -5.04 -14.22 13.87
CA SER A 44 -4.18 -13.49 12.92
C SER A 44 -5.02 -12.63 11.96
N GLY A 45 -6.25 -12.29 12.35
CA GLY A 45 -7.09 -11.42 11.53
C GLY A 45 -7.73 -12.10 10.32
N ASP A 46 -8.43 -11.30 9.54
CA ASP A 46 -9.00 -11.70 8.25
C ASP A 46 -8.00 -11.44 7.09
N ILE A 47 -7.07 -10.52 7.28
CA ILE A 47 -5.97 -10.18 6.38
C ILE A 47 -4.66 -10.71 6.98
N ASP A 48 -3.82 -11.25 6.11
CA ASP A 48 -2.42 -11.54 6.43
C ASP A 48 -1.62 -10.24 6.26
N ASP A 49 -1.39 -9.52 7.36
CA ASP A 49 -0.70 -8.23 7.37
C ASP A 49 0.76 -8.37 6.89
N PHE A 50 1.37 -9.55 7.04
CA PHE A 50 2.73 -9.83 6.59
C PHE A 50 2.79 -11.14 5.80
N ASP A 51 2.75 -11.07 4.47
CA ASP A 51 2.85 -12.26 3.61
C ASP A 51 4.04 -13.13 4.05
N PRO A 52 3.81 -14.32 4.63
CA PRO A 52 4.82 -15.08 5.33
C PRO A 52 5.80 -15.78 4.36
N ASP A 53 5.52 -15.79 3.06
CA ASP A 53 6.43 -16.27 2.03
C ASP A 53 7.41 -15.18 1.58
N ASN A 54 6.97 -13.92 1.58
CA ASN A 54 7.75 -12.76 1.14
C ASN A 54 8.40 -11.99 2.30
N ILE A 55 7.67 -11.75 3.38
CA ILE A 55 8.08 -11.01 4.57
C ILE A 55 8.31 -11.96 5.73
N ARG A 56 9.59 -12.21 6.02
CA ARG A 56 10.01 -13.11 7.11
C ARG A 56 10.59 -12.38 8.31
N GLN A 57 10.73 -11.07 8.21
CA GLN A 57 11.26 -10.21 9.26
C GLN A 57 10.68 -8.81 9.11
N SER A 58 10.19 -8.25 10.21
CA SER A 58 9.85 -6.82 10.33
C SER A 58 10.57 -6.27 11.56
N GLY A 59 11.65 -5.51 11.32
CA GLY A 59 12.58 -5.09 12.36
C GLY A 59 13.13 -6.27 13.16
N CYS A 60 12.73 -6.37 14.42
CA CYS A 60 13.13 -7.47 15.30
C CYS A 60 12.14 -8.62 15.40
N LEU A 61 10.92 -8.46 14.88
CA LEU A 61 9.99 -9.57 14.77
C LEU A 61 10.42 -10.44 13.58
N GLU A 62 10.57 -11.74 13.80
CA GLU A 62 11.01 -12.69 12.79
C GLU A 62 10.06 -13.88 12.74
N LYS A 63 9.81 -14.38 11.53
CA LYS A 63 9.10 -15.65 11.34
C LYS A 63 9.96 -16.78 11.93
N GLY A 64 9.43 -17.42 12.96
CA GLY A 64 10.04 -18.56 13.62
C GLY A 64 10.06 -19.83 12.77
N SER A 65 10.64 -20.88 13.34
CA SER A 65 10.87 -22.16 12.63
C SER A 65 9.65 -23.09 12.58
N ILE A 66 8.53 -22.71 13.19
CA ILE A 66 7.28 -23.48 13.22
C ILE A 66 6.15 -22.66 12.59
N SER A 67 5.14 -23.32 12.04
CA SER A 67 4.06 -22.67 11.28
C SER A 67 3.17 -21.73 12.09
N SER A 68 3.17 -21.86 13.43
CA SER A 68 2.48 -20.95 14.35
C SER A 68 3.34 -19.77 14.79
N ALA A 69 4.62 -19.74 14.45
CA ALA A 69 5.53 -18.68 14.88
C ALA A 69 5.67 -17.63 13.77
N ASN A 70 4.56 -17.03 13.34
CA ASN A 70 4.60 -15.94 12.37
C ASN A 70 4.72 -14.58 13.07
N ILE A 71 5.05 -13.54 12.31
CA ILE A 71 5.05 -12.15 12.79
C ILE A 71 3.63 -11.75 13.24
N GLU A 72 2.64 -12.25 12.53
CA GLU A 72 1.23 -12.13 12.87
C GLU A 72 0.71 -13.45 13.46
N HIS A 73 0.77 -13.56 14.78
CA HIS A 73 0.21 -14.69 15.50
C HIS A 73 -0.41 -14.28 16.83
N ASN A 74 -1.75 -14.34 16.92
CA ASN A 74 -2.49 -13.85 18.08
C ASN A 74 -2.14 -12.38 18.35
N THR A 75 -2.52 -11.54 17.40
CA THR A 75 -2.14 -10.14 17.34
C THR A 75 -3.22 -9.21 17.86
N SER A 76 -2.76 -8.04 18.29
CA SER A 76 -3.57 -6.86 18.55
C SER A 76 -2.87 -5.65 17.96
N TRP A 77 -3.58 -4.90 17.11
CA TRP A 77 -3.14 -3.63 16.56
C TRP A 77 -3.82 -2.45 17.23
N TYR A 78 -3.00 -1.46 17.53
CA TYR A 78 -3.42 -0.17 18.05
C TYR A 78 -2.84 0.96 17.23
N VAL A 79 -3.56 2.07 17.16
CA VAL A 79 -3.08 3.31 16.55
C VAL A 79 -3.21 4.46 17.54
N PHE A 80 -2.19 5.30 17.60
CA PHE A 80 -2.25 6.53 18.40
C PHE A 80 -1.61 7.69 17.66
N ARG A 81 -2.07 8.89 18.00
CA ARG A 81 -1.49 10.15 17.55
C ARG A 81 -0.93 10.90 18.73
N ALA A 82 0.31 11.36 18.63
CA ALA A 82 0.92 12.21 19.66
C ALA A 82 0.14 13.52 19.76
N GLY A 83 -0.38 13.85 20.94
CA GLY A 83 -1.12 15.09 21.18
C GLY A 83 -0.21 16.26 21.55
N THR A 84 0.94 15.97 22.17
CA THR A 84 1.96 16.96 22.55
C THR A 84 3.38 16.47 22.29
N ASP A 85 4.28 17.40 22.00
CA ASP A 85 5.72 17.14 21.89
C ASP A 85 6.27 16.58 23.21
N GLY A 86 7.21 15.64 23.13
CA GLY A 86 7.90 15.12 24.31
C GLY A 86 8.33 13.68 24.15
N GLN A 87 8.45 12.96 25.27
CA GLN A 87 8.71 11.52 25.28
C GLN A 87 7.45 10.75 25.59
N ILE A 88 7.20 9.73 24.77
CA ILE A 88 6.17 8.72 25.01
C ILE A 88 6.85 7.36 25.16
N GLY A 89 6.34 6.58 26.09
CA GLY A 89 6.59 5.16 26.22
C GLY A 89 5.29 4.44 26.54
N PHE A 90 5.37 3.14 26.75
CA PHE A 90 4.25 2.34 27.20
C PHE A 90 4.73 1.08 27.89
N ASP A 91 3.88 0.57 28.77
CA ASP A 91 4.04 -0.68 29.48
C ASP A 91 2.97 -1.65 28.97
N ILE A 92 3.41 -2.83 28.51
CA ILE A 92 2.57 -4.01 28.26
C ILE A 92 2.78 -4.95 29.44
N GLU A 93 1.75 -5.11 30.25
CA GLU A 93 1.72 -6.03 31.40
C GLU A 93 1.03 -7.33 31.02
N ALA A 94 1.74 -8.44 31.15
CA ALA A 94 1.16 -9.77 31.06
C ALA A 94 0.23 -10.01 32.25
N LEU A 95 -1.04 -10.29 31.97
CA LEU A 95 -2.04 -10.64 33.00
C LEU A 95 -2.19 -12.17 33.17
N SER A 96 -1.29 -12.92 32.53
CA SER A 96 -1.23 -14.38 32.52
C SER A 96 0.23 -14.84 32.55
N ASP A 97 0.49 -15.97 33.22
CA ASP A 97 1.84 -16.52 33.40
C ASP A 97 2.37 -17.22 32.13
N THR A 98 1.53 -17.40 31.11
CA THR A 98 1.83 -18.07 29.84
C THR A 98 2.11 -17.11 28.68
N ALA A 99 1.85 -15.82 28.86
CA ALA A 99 1.96 -14.85 27.78
C ALA A 99 3.42 -14.52 27.44
N GLU A 100 3.74 -14.51 26.15
CA GLU A 100 5.03 -14.09 25.58
C GLU A 100 4.73 -12.93 24.62
N TRP A 101 4.84 -11.70 25.13
CA TRP A 101 4.46 -10.48 24.43
C TRP A 101 5.65 -9.90 23.68
N ASP A 102 5.59 -10.02 22.36
CA ASP A 102 6.40 -9.24 21.45
C ASP A 102 5.60 -8.01 20.97
N PHE A 103 6.31 -6.96 20.56
CA PHE A 103 5.73 -5.77 20.00
C PHE A 103 6.62 -5.15 18.92
N ALA A 104 5.98 -4.48 17.99
CA ALA A 104 6.62 -3.60 17.02
C ALA A 104 5.83 -2.30 16.90
N LEU A 105 6.53 -1.18 16.94
CA LEU A 105 5.98 0.15 16.80
C LEU A 105 6.47 0.77 15.49
N TYR A 106 5.53 1.19 14.66
CA TYR A 106 5.77 1.75 13.33
C TYR A 106 5.37 3.24 13.30
N GLY A 107 6.07 4.01 12.46
CA GLY A 107 5.88 5.45 12.30
C GLY A 107 7.21 6.22 12.44
N PRO A 108 7.18 7.54 12.63
CA PRO A 108 5.98 8.39 12.58
C PRO A 108 5.40 8.42 11.16
N PHE A 109 4.08 8.33 11.07
CA PHE A 109 3.32 8.55 9.84
C PHE A 109 2.63 9.91 9.87
N ASP A 110 2.39 10.44 8.67
CA ASP A 110 1.70 11.71 8.44
C ASP A 110 0.45 11.43 7.61
N GLN A 111 -0.73 11.47 8.24
CA GLN A 111 -2.01 11.21 7.56
C GLN A 111 -2.28 12.16 6.38
N THR A 112 -1.60 13.30 6.30
CA THR A 112 -1.77 14.23 5.17
C THR A 112 -1.14 13.73 3.87
N THR A 113 -0.32 12.68 3.91
CA THR A 113 0.29 12.09 2.72
C THR A 113 -0.69 11.21 1.93
N GLY A 114 -1.79 10.76 2.54
CA GLY A 114 -2.75 9.84 1.93
C GLY A 114 -2.19 8.44 1.61
N GLN A 115 -1.03 8.08 2.19
CA GLN A 115 -0.42 6.78 1.95
C GLN A 115 -1.13 5.65 2.73
N ASN A 116 -1.16 4.46 2.15
CA ASN A 116 -1.57 3.26 2.86
C ASN A 116 -0.47 2.80 3.85
N PHE A 117 -0.54 3.25 5.11
CA PHE A 117 0.48 2.89 6.12
C PHE A 117 0.54 1.39 6.41
N CYS A 118 -0.59 0.70 6.43
CA CYS A 118 -0.60 -0.76 6.62
C CYS A 118 0.00 -1.49 5.42
N GLY A 119 -0.19 -0.98 4.20
CA GLY A 119 0.53 -1.47 3.01
C GLY A 119 2.05 -1.31 3.15
N LEU A 120 2.52 -0.12 3.56
CA LEU A 120 3.95 0.14 3.80
C LEU A 120 4.53 -0.73 4.92
N ILE A 121 3.75 -1.02 5.96
CA ILE A 121 4.16 -1.92 7.04
C ILE A 121 4.24 -3.36 6.52
N GLY A 122 3.19 -3.80 5.85
CA GLY A 122 3.01 -5.17 5.40
C GLY A 122 3.96 -5.59 4.27
N ASP A 123 4.40 -4.67 3.42
CA ASP A 123 5.43 -4.93 2.40
C ASP A 123 6.88 -4.76 2.90
N GLY A 124 7.04 -4.32 4.17
CA GLY A 124 8.33 -4.10 4.82
C GLY A 124 9.05 -2.80 4.45
N THR A 125 8.45 -1.91 3.66
CA THR A 125 8.97 -0.57 3.38
C THR A 125 9.11 0.26 4.65
N ALA A 126 8.10 0.20 5.52
CA ALA A 126 8.12 0.76 6.86
C ALA A 126 8.64 -0.28 7.87
N GLN A 127 9.86 -0.05 8.36
CA GLN A 127 10.44 -0.84 9.45
C GLN A 127 10.04 -0.26 10.81
N PRO A 128 9.86 -1.09 11.85
CA PRO A 128 9.50 -0.58 13.15
C PRO A 128 10.64 0.25 13.75
N ILE A 129 10.26 1.34 14.40
CA ILE A 129 11.18 2.27 15.07
C ILE A 129 11.48 1.86 16.51
N ARG A 130 10.60 1.06 17.13
CA ARG A 130 10.80 0.41 18.42
C ARG A 130 10.25 -0.99 18.32
N CYS A 131 10.94 -1.96 18.90
CA CYS A 131 10.41 -3.31 18.97
C CYS A 131 11.18 -4.12 19.99
N ASN A 132 10.57 -5.18 20.51
CA ASN A 132 11.23 -6.17 21.35
C ASN A 132 11.17 -7.56 20.69
N TYR A 133 11.95 -8.45 21.26
CA TYR A 133 11.92 -9.88 20.96
C TYR A 133 12.19 -10.58 22.29
N GLU A 134 11.26 -11.39 22.78
CA GLU A 134 11.20 -11.71 24.19
C GLU A 134 12.34 -12.60 24.74
N VAL A 135 12.93 -12.13 25.86
CA VAL A 135 13.40 -12.94 26.99
C VAL A 135 12.95 -12.21 28.27
N ASN A 136 11.69 -12.35 28.69
CA ASN A 136 11.22 -11.61 29.85
C ASN A 136 11.77 -12.20 31.16
N THR A 137 12.14 -11.28 32.06
CA THR A 137 12.50 -11.58 33.45
C THR A 137 11.50 -10.97 34.44
N THR A 138 10.45 -10.32 33.92
CA THR A 138 9.39 -9.57 34.62
C THR A 138 8.07 -9.75 33.86
N SER A 139 6.92 -9.39 34.44
CA SER A 139 5.63 -9.42 33.72
C SER A 139 5.44 -8.27 32.73
N PHE A 140 6.48 -7.45 32.52
CA PHE A 140 6.42 -6.22 31.74
C PHE A 140 7.39 -6.22 30.56
N THR A 141 6.91 -5.73 29.44
CA THR A 141 7.70 -5.28 28.27
C THR A 141 7.20 -3.92 27.79
N GLY A 142 7.96 -3.21 26.95
CA GLY A 142 7.48 -1.97 26.35
C GLY A 142 8.58 -0.97 25.97
N VAL A 143 8.26 0.31 26.09
CA VAL A 143 9.13 1.44 25.73
C VAL A 143 9.30 2.34 26.93
N GLY A 144 10.55 2.69 27.28
CA GLY A 144 10.86 3.60 28.38
C GLY A 144 11.58 2.92 29.54
N VAL A 145 10.93 2.79 30.70
CA VAL A 145 11.55 2.23 31.91
C VAL A 145 10.63 1.19 32.53
N ASN A 146 11.15 -0.03 32.72
CA ASN A 146 10.40 -1.12 33.32
C ASN A 146 9.96 -0.76 34.76
N PRO A 147 8.65 -0.81 35.08
CA PRO A 147 8.13 -0.39 36.37
C PRO A 147 8.45 -1.36 37.52
N GLU A 148 8.74 -2.62 37.21
CA GLU A 148 9.01 -3.68 38.20
C GLU A 148 10.47 -3.63 38.69
N ASN A 149 11.42 -3.52 37.76
CA ASN A 149 12.85 -3.65 38.06
C ASN A 149 13.68 -2.37 37.79
N GLY A 150 13.09 -1.33 37.20
CA GLY A 150 13.75 -0.07 36.88
C GLY A 150 14.73 -0.14 35.70
N GLN A 151 14.68 -1.20 34.89
CA GLN A 151 15.47 -1.34 33.67
C GLN A 151 15.12 -0.20 32.71
N VAL A 152 16.11 0.63 32.41
CA VAL A 152 16.00 1.65 31.36
C VAL A 152 16.11 0.95 30.01
N GLY A 153 15.16 1.22 29.13
CA GLY A 153 15.13 0.70 27.77
C GLY A 153 16.34 1.12 26.98
N ALA A 154 16.73 0.27 26.04
CA ALA A 154 17.90 0.45 25.21
C ALA A 154 17.61 -0.04 23.79
N PRO A 155 18.26 0.54 22.77
CA PRO A 155 17.97 0.21 21.38
C PRO A 155 18.12 -1.29 21.12
N PHE A 156 17.23 -1.81 20.29
CA PHE A 156 17.24 -3.21 19.89
C PHE A 156 18.58 -3.67 19.29
N VAL A 157 18.99 -4.89 19.61
CA VAL A 157 20.12 -5.61 18.99
C VAL A 157 19.65 -6.98 18.50
N LYS A 158 20.09 -7.46 17.32
CA LYS A 158 19.68 -8.79 16.82
C LYS A 158 19.90 -9.90 17.87
N GLY A 159 18.83 -10.61 18.22
CA GLY A 159 18.77 -11.56 19.34
C GLY A 159 18.61 -10.91 20.72
N SER A 160 17.94 -9.75 20.80
CA SER A 160 18.00 -8.81 21.93
C SER A 160 17.47 -9.39 23.24
N GLN A 161 18.24 -9.21 24.30
CA GLN A 161 17.96 -9.69 25.67
C GLN A 161 17.28 -8.62 26.53
N ASN A 162 16.69 -7.58 25.90
CA ASN A 162 16.12 -6.43 26.57
C ASN A 162 14.60 -6.46 26.43
N THR A 163 13.90 -6.37 27.57
CA THR A 163 12.44 -6.34 27.63
C THR A 163 11.87 -4.95 27.36
N TYR A 164 12.71 -3.91 27.34
CA TYR A 164 12.30 -2.53 27.09
C TYR A 164 13.19 -1.88 26.02
N ASP A 165 12.57 -1.14 25.12
CA ASP A 165 13.24 -0.28 24.14
C ASP A 165 13.33 1.18 24.66
N GLU A 166 14.21 1.97 24.07
CA GLU A 166 14.44 3.38 24.45
C GLU A 166 13.21 4.26 24.24
N TRP A 167 13.05 5.31 25.05
CA TRP A 167 11.97 6.30 24.92
C TRP A 167 11.76 6.76 23.47
N LEU A 168 10.50 7.00 23.10
CA LEU A 168 10.15 7.57 21.81
C LEU A 168 10.02 9.09 21.94
N ASP A 169 10.89 9.83 21.25
CA ASP A 169 10.71 11.27 21.10
C ASP A 169 9.66 11.53 20.00
N VAL A 170 8.57 12.23 20.34
CA VAL A 170 7.43 12.50 19.46
C VAL A 170 7.21 14.00 19.26
N ARG A 171 6.58 14.35 18.14
CA ARG A 171 5.98 15.66 17.87
C ARG A 171 4.47 15.55 17.77
N ALA A 172 3.79 16.60 18.21
CA ALA A 172 2.34 16.68 18.10
C ALA A 172 1.88 16.47 16.63
N GLY A 173 0.92 15.56 16.45
CA GLY A 173 0.36 15.18 15.15
C GLY A 173 0.96 13.92 14.53
N GLU A 174 2.11 13.42 15.00
CA GLU A 174 2.71 12.18 14.49
C GLU A 174 1.84 10.96 14.86
N VAL A 175 1.59 10.08 13.88
CA VAL A 175 0.78 8.87 14.05
C VAL A 175 1.66 7.63 14.10
N TYR A 176 1.30 6.68 14.97
CA TYR A 176 2.04 5.45 15.19
C TYR A 176 1.11 4.24 15.26
N TYR A 177 1.56 3.13 14.71
CA TYR A 177 0.89 1.83 14.79
C TYR A 177 1.69 0.91 15.70
N LEU A 178 1.02 0.32 16.69
CA LEU A 178 1.57 -0.63 17.64
C LEU A 178 0.98 -2.01 17.35
N LEU A 179 1.83 -2.92 16.90
CA LEU A 179 1.57 -4.35 16.85
C LEU A 179 1.98 -4.96 18.19
N ILE A 180 1.08 -5.67 18.85
CA ILE A 180 1.37 -6.56 19.97
C ILE A 180 1.09 -7.99 19.49
N ASN A 181 2.04 -8.88 19.69
CA ASN A 181 2.04 -10.24 19.17
C ASN A 181 2.26 -11.23 20.32
N ASN A 182 1.36 -12.21 20.47
CA ASN A 182 1.56 -13.32 21.40
C ASN A 182 2.22 -14.49 20.68
N PHE A 183 3.54 -14.46 20.55
CA PHE A 183 4.30 -15.37 19.69
C PHE A 183 4.13 -16.86 20.05
N ASN A 184 3.98 -17.16 21.34
CA ASN A 184 3.91 -18.51 21.85
C ASN A 184 2.59 -18.65 22.59
N THR A 185 1.55 -19.10 21.87
CA THR A 185 0.26 -19.43 22.49
C THR A 185 0.51 -20.25 23.76
N ASN A 186 -0.36 -20.12 24.75
CA ASN A 186 -0.47 -20.96 25.94
C ASN A 186 -0.66 -22.48 25.69
N PHE A 187 -0.51 -22.96 24.45
CA PHE A 187 -0.69 -24.32 23.97
C PHE A 187 -2.13 -24.84 24.07
N ASP A 188 -3.10 -24.01 24.44
CA ASP A 188 -4.53 -24.36 24.47
C ASP A 188 -5.37 -23.59 23.44
N GLY A 189 -4.83 -22.49 22.90
CA GLY A 189 -5.47 -21.70 21.85
C GLY A 189 -6.48 -20.67 22.36
N ASP A 190 -6.52 -20.43 23.67
CA ASP A 190 -7.35 -19.39 24.26
C ASP A 190 -6.69 -17.99 24.11
N PRO A 191 -7.49 -16.91 24.00
CA PRO A 191 -7.01 -15.53 24.02
C PRO A 191 -6.24 -15.22 25.31
N GLU A 192 -5.10 -14.52 25.20
CA GLU A 192 -4.29 -14.12 26.35
C GLU A 192 -4.49 -12.63 26.70
N PRO A 193 -4.76 -12.29 27.99
CA PRO A 193 -5.00 -10.92 28.41
C PRO A 193 -3.72 -10.14 28.71
N PHE A 194 -3.75 -8.84 28.40
CA PHE A 194 -2.74 -7.88 28.79
C PHE A 194 -3.36 -6.53 29.19
N SER A 195 -2.54 -5.71 29.86
CA SER A 195 -2.83 -4.30 30.09
C SER A 195 -1.80 -3.43 29.38
N LEU A 196 -2.26 -2.43 28.62
CA LEU A 196 -1.43 -1.43 27.97
C LEU A 196 -1.59 -0.09 28.68
N THR A 197 -0.48 0.51 29.10
CA THR A 197 -0.47 1.82 29.78
C THR A 197 0.60 2.72 29.18
N PHE A 198 0.22 3.94 28.75
CA PHE A 198 1.19 4.91 28.24
C PHE A 198 1.94 5.63 29.37
N THR A 199 3.21 5.93 29.12
CA THR A 199 4.14 6.57 30.08
C THR A 199 5.02 7.62 29.39
N GLY A 200 5.89 8.29 30.15
CA GLY A 200 6.89 9.23 29.62
C GLY A 200 6.57 10.70 29.89
N SER A 201 7.50 11.58 29.53
CA SER A 201 7.42 13.00 29.92
C SER A 201 6.20 13.75 29.38
N SER A 202 5.67 13.33 28.22
CA SER A 202 4.43 13.89 27.64
C SER A 202 3.23 13.50 28.51
N VAL A 203 3.15 12.22 28.90
CA VAL A 203 2.11 11.67 29.78
C VAL A 203 2.19 12.25 31.20
N ASP A 204 3.40 12.40 31.75
CA ASP A 204 3.64 12.99 33.06
C ASP A 204 3.22 14.46 33.13
N ALA A 205 3.30 15.17 32.00
CA ALA A 205 2.90 16.57 31.91
C ALA A 205 1.37 16.71 31.94
N ASP A 206 0.66 15.98 31.08
CA ASP A 206 -0.80 15.83 31.12
C ASP A 206 -1.25 14.58 30.34
N GLN A 207 -1.67 13.56 31.09
CA GLN A 207 -2.11 12.27 30.57
C GLN A 207 -3.27 12.38 29.57
N ASN A 208 -4.13 13.42 29.68
CA ASN A 208 -5.29 13.57 28.80
C ASN A 208 -4.97 14.23 27.46
N THR A 209 -3.77 14.80 27.32
CA THR A 209 -3.35 15.49 26.09
C THR A 209 -2.08 14.93 25.49
N ALA A 210 -1.40 14.01 26.18
CA ALA A 210 -0.19 13.37 25.69
C ALA A 210 -0.43 12.62 24.36
N LEU A 211 -1.58 11.95 24.27
CA LEU A 211 -2.14 11.41 23.04
C LEU A 211 -3.37 12.24 22.64
N ASP A 212 -3.59 12.37 21.34
CA ASP A 212 -4.76 13.04 20.79
C ASP A 212 -6.00 12.15 20.96
N CYS A 213 -6.73 12.33 22.06
CA CYS A 213 -7.92 11.53 22.35
C CYS A 213 -9.07 11.77 21.36
N THR A 214 -9.03 12.78 20.47
CA THR A 214 -10.07 12.91 19.44
C THR A 214 -10.02 11.76 18.44
N LEU A 215 -8.91 11.02 18.37
CA LEU A 215 -8.81 9.77 17.61
C LEU A 215 -9.79 8.70 18.13
N ARG A 216 -10.24 8.78 19.39
CA ARG A 216 -11.30 7.90 19.92
C ARG A 216 -12.70 8.37 19.50
N ASP A 217 -12.85 9.65 19.18
CA ASP A 217 -14.12 10.15 18.63
C ASP A 217 -14.33 9.60 17.21
N GLU A 218 -13.24 9.20 16.52
CA GLU A 218 -13.20 8.35 15.31
C GLU A 218 -13.33 6.85 15.70
N PHE A 219 -14.43 6.49 16.36
CA PHE A 219 -14.66 5.14 16.89
C PHE A 219 -14.90 4.06 15.82
N LEU A 220 -15.10 4.45 14.56
CA LEU A 220 -15.05 3.58 13.38
C LEU A 220 -13.61 3.28 12.92
N GLY A 221 -12.62 4.02 13.43
CA GLY A 221 -11.22 3.93 13.04
C GLY A 221 -10.81 5.02 12.05
N LEU A 222 -9.59 4.89 11.53
CA LEU A 222 -9.05 5.76 10.49
C LEU A 222 -9.53 5.34 9.10
N ASP A 223 -9.45 6.25 8.13
CA ASP A 223 -9.70 5.94 6.72
C ASP A 223 -8.91 4.68 6.27
N ILE A 224 -9.59 3.80 5.53
CA ILE A 224 -9.05 2.51 5.10
C ILE A 224 -8.78 2.53 3.60
N ILE A 225 -7.57 2.16 3.24
CA ILE A 225 -7.20 1.78 1.88
C ILE A 225 -7.17 0.25 1.82
N ALA A 226 -7.89 -0.32 0.86
CA ALA A 226 -8.00 -1.77 0.65
C ALA A 226 -7.89 -2.10 -0.83
N CYS A 227 -7.75 -3.38 -1.14
CA CYS A 227 -7.60 -3.87 -2.50
C CYS A 227 -8.87 -4.56 -2.99
N GLU A 228 -9.19 -4.42 -4.28
CA GLU A 228 -10.31 -5.11 -4.88
C GLU A 228 -10.13 -6.63 -4.75
N GLY A 229 -11.06 -7.28 -4.04
CA GLY A 229 -11.02 -8.70 -3.74
C GLY A 229 -10.60 -9.03 -2.32
N ASP A 230 -10.19 -8.04 -1.53
CA ASP A 230 -9.91 -8.22 -0.11
C ASP A 230 -11.13 -8.72 0.66
N PRO A 231 -10.93 -9.42 1.80
CA PRO A 231 -12.00 -9.76 2.72
C PRO A 231 -12.80 -8.53 3.13
N ASP A 232 -14.11 -8.72 3.33
CA ASP A 232 -15.02 -7.66 3.74
C ASP A 232 -14.52 -6.92 4.99
N ILE A 233 -14.77 -5.61 5.03
CA ILE A 233 -14.41 -4.74 6.16
C ILE A 233 -15.62 -4.65 7.09
N VAL A 234 -15.44 -5.04 8.36
CA VAL A 234 -16.50 -4.94 9.37
C VAL A 234 -16.30 -3.66 10.20
N LEU A 235 -17.19 -2.70 9.99
CA LEU A 235 -17.28 -1.49 10.81
C LEU A 235 -18.05 -1.77 12.09
N SER A 236 -17.62 -1.20 13.22
CA SER A 236 -18.22 -1.45 14.54
C SER A 236 -18.56 -0.16 15.28
N ALA A 237 -19.84 0.03 15.58
CA ALA A 237 -20.36 1.10 16.42
C ALA A 237 -20.22 0.79 17.93
N ARG A 238 -19.67 -0.38 18.30
CA ARG A 238 -19.56 -0.81 19.71
C ARG A 238 -18.60 0.06 20.52
N ASN A 239 -17.63 0.68 19.86
CA ASN A 239 -16.66 1.59 20.47
C ASN A 239 -17.23 2.99 20.73
N SER A 240 -18.46 3.25 20.30
CA SER A 240 -19.05 4.58 20.46
C SER A 240 -19.19 5.00 21.92
N PRO A 241 -19.06 6.31 22.22
CA PRO A 241 -19.28 6.86 23.55
C PRO A 241 -20.76 6.92 23.96
N ALA A 242 -21.69 6.38 23.14
CA ALA A 242 -23.14 6.44 23.37
C ALA A 242 -23.60 5.63 24.60
N GLY A 243 -22.77 4.69 25.07
CA GLY A 243 -23.08 3.80 26.18
C GLY A 243 -24.18 2.78 25.85
N PRO A 244 -24.67 2.01 26.85
CA PRO A 244 -25.51 0.84 26.60
C PRO A 244 -26.98 1.15 26.26
N ASN A 245 -27.44 2.39 26.43
CA ASN A 245 -28.86 2.75 26.33
C ASN A 245 -29.22 3.29 24.93
N ILE A 246 -29.01 2.50 23.90
CA ILE A 246 -29.22 2.89 22.49
C ILE A 246 -30.69 2.72 22.08
N SER A 247 -31.24 3.74 21.41
CA SER A 247 -32.58 3.68 20.81
C SER A 247 -32.54 3.34 19.32
N ASN A 248 -31.53 3.79 18.59
CA ASN A 248 -31.37 3.50 17.16
C ASN A 248 -29.91 3.71 16.72
N ILE A 249 -29.45 2.88 15.79
CA ILE A 249 -28.21 3.07 15.04
C ILE A 249 -28.62 3.15 13.57
N THR A 250 -28.09 4.12 12.82
CA THR A 250 -28.32 4.28 11.39
C THR A 250 -26.99 4.33 10.66
N TRP A 251 -26.84 3.48 9.66
CA TRP A 251 -25.71 3.46 8.74
C TRP A 251 -26.12 4.09 7.41
N SER A 252 -25.24 4.91 6.84
CA SER A 252 -25.44 5.52 5.53
C SER A 252 -24.11 5.65 4.78
N VAL A 253 -24.18 5.88 3.48
CA VAL A 253 -22.99 6.03 2.63
C VAL A 253 -23.15 7.19 1.65
N ASP A 254 -22.04 7.87 1.43
CA ASP A 254 -21.76 8.77 0.31
C ASP A 254 -20.77 8.02 -0.59
N THR A 255 -21.23 7.58 -1.76
CA THR A 255 -20.48 6.64 -2.62
C THR A 255 -19.42 7.32 -3.48
N ASP A 256 -19.58 8.60 -3.77
CA ASP A 256 -18.61 9.39 -4.55
C ASP A 256 -17.82 10.40 -3.70
N ASP A 257 -18.02 10.38 -2.37
CA ASP A 257 -17.39 11.27 -1.38
C ASP A 257 -17.58 12.76 -1.76
N ASP A 258 -18.75 13.10 -2.31
CA ASP A 258 -19.07 14.47 -2.78
C ASP A 258 -19.63 15.38 -1.66
N GLY A 259 -19.84 14.82 -0.47
CA GLY A 259 -20.43 15.45 0.71
C GLY A 259 -21.95 15.23 0.83
N THR A 260 -22.54 14.40 -0.04
CA THR A 260 -23.97 14.10 -0.07
C THR A 260 -24.21 12.63 0.24
N ILE A 261 -24.99 12.36 1.29
CA ILE A 261 -25.43 10.98 1.57
C ILE A 261 -26.34 10.48 0.44
N ASP A 262 -25.91 9.41 -0.22
CA ASP A 262 -26.66 8.74 -1.27
C ASP A 262 -27.74 7.82 -0.71
N ASN A 263 -27.36 6.97 0.25
CA ASN A 263 -28.18 5.86 0.70
C ASN A 263 -28.10 5.63 2.21
N VAL A 264 -29.24 5.25 2.80
CA VAL A 264 -29.30 4.64 4.14
C VAL A 264 -29.18 3.13 3.96
N LEU A 265 -28.18 2.54 4.61
CA LEU A 265 -27.80 1.14 4.44
C LEU A 265 -28.49 0.21 5.43
N ALA A 266 -28.54 0.62 6.70
CA ALA A 266 -29.17 -0.12 7.78
C ALA A 266 -29.71 0.84 8.86
N SER A 267 -30.76 0.44 9.56
CA SER A 267 -31.22 1.19 10.74
C SER A 267 -31.96 0.30 11.74
N GLY A 268 -31.55 0.38 13.00
CA GLY A 268 -32.22 -0.30 14.10
C GLY A 268 -31.40 -0.24 15.39
N PRO A 269 -32.01 -0.58 16.55
CA PRO A 269 -31.34 -0.55 17.85
C PRO A 269 -30.27 -1.63 18.04
N ALA A 270 -30.12 -2.55 17.07
CA ALA A 270 -29.19 -3.67 17.13
C ALA A 270 -28.16 -3.68 15.98
N GLU A 271 -28.13 -2.64 15.13
CA GLU A 271 -27.23 -2.52 13.98
C GLU A 271 -25.83 -2.04 14.43
N PHE A 272 -25.19 -2.79 15.33
CA PHE A 272 -23.90 -2.42 15.90
C PHE A 272 -22.73 -2.57 14.94
N GLU A 273 -22.90 -3.34 13.87
CA GLU A 273 -21.86 -3.62 12.89
C GLU A 273 -22.43 -3.42 11.49
N TYR A 274 -21.57 -3.00 10.57
CA TYR A 274 -21.88 -2.94 9.15
C TYR A 274 -20.71 -3.49 8.34
N THR A 275 -21.02 -4.34 7.36
CA THR A 275 -20.02 -5.01 6.53
C THR A 275 -19.93 -4.33 5.17
N VAL A 276 -18.75 -3.82 4.84
CA VAL A 276 -18.41 -3.24 3.55
C VAL A 276 -17.70 -4.28 2.71
N ALA A 277 -18.35 -4.74 1.65
CA ALA A 277 -17.77 -5.69 0.71
C ALA A 277 -16.98 -4.97 -0.39
N SER A 278 -15.89 -5.58 -0.86
CA SER A 278 -15.16 -5.11 -2.05
C SER A 278 -16.06 -5.16 -3.31
N PRO A 279 -15.98 -4.19 -4.25
CA PRO A 279 -15.11 -3.00 -4.24
C PRO A 279 -15.91 -1.72 -3.91
N ASN A 280 -16.79 -1.75 -2.90
CA ASN A 280 -17.71 -0.65 -2.62
C ASN A 280 -17.00 0.50 -1.88
N SER A 281 -16.19 1.28 -2.59
CA SER A 281 -15.59 2.52 -2.07
C SER A 281 -16.67 3.54 -1.68
N GLY A 282 -16.34 4.42 -0.74
CA GLY A 282 -17.19 5.53 -0.31
C GLY A 282 -16.94 5.94 1.14
N ARG A 283 -17.54 7.05 1.54
CA ARG A 283 -17.57 7.50 2.94
C ARG A 283 -18.77 6.92 3.64
N TYR A 284 -18.52 6.07 4.62
CA TYR A 284 -19.54 5.42 5.44
C TYR A 284 -19.75 6.21 6.72
N PHE A 285 -21.02 6.44 7.06
CA PHE A 285 -21.41 7.19 8.25
C PHE A 285 -22.21 6.30 9.19
N VAL A 286 -22.04 6.53 10.49
CA VAL A 286 -22.91 5.98 11.53
C VAL A 286 -23.49 7.11 12.38
N SER A 287 -24.78 7.00 12.71
CA SER A 287 -25.47 7.89 13.64
C SER A 287 -26.19 7.06 14.70
N ILE A 288 -25.81 7.25 15.96
CA ILE A 288 -26.29 6.50 17.11
C ILE A 288 -27.12 7.44 17.99
N GLU A 289 -28.41 7.16 18.09
CA GLU A 289 -29.30 7.85 19.02
C GLU A 289 -29.43 7.00 20.30
N ASN A 290 -29.25 7.64 21.45
CA ASN A 290 -29.54 7.01 22.73
C ASN A 290 -30.99 7.26 23.18
N THR A 291 -31.46 6.50 24.17
CA THR A 291 -32.82 6.63 24.73
C THR A 291 -33.14 7.99 25.36
N LEU A 292 -32.14 8.87 25.55
CA LEU A 292 -32.31 10.26 25.99
C LEU A 292 -32.42 11.25 24.82
N GLY A 293 -32.31 10.78 23.57
CA GLY A 293 -32.35 11.58 22.35
C GLY A 293 -31.03 12.27 22.01
N GLN A 294 -29.91 11.86 22.61
CA GLN A 294 -28.58 12.36 22.24
C GLN A 294 -28.07 11.58 21.03
N ILE A 295 -27.42 12.28 20.10
CA ILE A 295 -26.86 11.71 18.87
C ILE A 295 -25.33 11.73 18.96
N TYR A 296 -24.73 10.60 18.61
CA TYR A 296 -23.30 10.41 18.43
C TYR A 296 -23.09 9.96 16.99
N SER A 297 -22.17 10.59 16.27
CA SER A 297 -21.92 10.29 14.87
C SER A 297 -20.45 10.16 14.61
N ASP A 298 -20.12 9.35 13.62
CA ASP A 298 -18.77 9.16 13.12
C ASP A 298 -18.82 8.72 11.66
N ASP A 299 -17.71 8.83 10.96
CA ASP A 299 -17.56 8.45 9.57
C ASP A 299 -16.17 7.92 9.25
N ILE A 300 -16.06 7.19 8.14
CA ILE A 300 -14.81 6.58 7.68
C ILE A 300 -14.83 6.52 6.16
N LEU A 301 -13.76 6.96 5.51
CA LEU A 301 -13.56 6.77 4.08
C LEU A 301 -12.92 5.41 3.84
N ILE A 302 -13.56 4.59 3.00
CA ILE A 302 -13.00 3.33 2.53
C ILE A 302 -12.76 3.46 1.03
N THR A 303 -11.52 3.26 0.61
CA THR A 303 -11.12 3.29 -0.81
C THR A 303 -10.54 1.95 -1.22
N PHE A 304 -11.23 1.27 -2.15
CA PHE A 304 -10.71 0.08 -2.82
C PHE A 304 -9.94 0.45 -4.08
N TYR A 305 -8.70 -0.03 -4.19
CA TYR A 305 -7.91 0.04 -5.43
C TYR A 305 -7.82 -1.33 -6.10
N GLY A 306 -8.00 -1.35 -7.42
CA GLY A 306 -7.82 -2.55 -8.22
C GLY A 306 -6.37 -2.74 -8.66
N VAL A 307 -6.05 -3.92 -9.19
CA VAL A 307 -4.77 -4.14 -9.88
C VAL A 307 -4.64 -3.09 -11.00
N PRO A 308 -3.49 -2.39 -11.12
CA PRO A 308 -3.32 -1.36 -12.12
C PRO A 308 -3.59 -1.88 -13.54
N GLN A 309 -4.14 -1.02 -14.38
CA GLN A 309 -4.34 -1.31 -15.81
C GLN A 309 -3.70 -0.22 -16.66
N LEU A 310 -3.16 -0.59 -17.81
CA LEU A 310 -2.64 0.36 -18.77
C LEU A 310 -3.78 0.83 -19.69
N ASP A 311 -4.00 2.15 -19.76
CA ASP A 311 -4.86 2.75 -20.78
C ASP A 311 -4.10 2.83 -22.11
N GLU A 312 -3.00 3.60 -22.12
CA GLU A 312 -2.14 3.74 -23.28
C GLU A 312 -0.69 4.10 -22.94
N VAL A 313 0.20 3.88 -23.91
CA VAL A 313 1.55 4.46 -23.91
C VAL A 313 1.61 5.56 -24.95
N ILE A 314 1.84 6.78 -24.51
CA ILE A 314 1.99 7.95 -25.39
C ILE A 314 3.45 8.05 -25.78
N VAL A 315 3.76 7.91 -27.08
CA VAL A 315 5.09 8.25 -27.61
C VAL A 315 5.15 9.76 -27.85
N ILE A 316 5.78 10.48 -26.92
CA ILE A 316 5.86 11.96 -26.91
C ILE A 316 6.58 12.45 -28.18
N ASP A 317 7.71 11.84 -28.50
CA ASP A 317 8.55 12.18 -29.65
C ASP A 317 8.38 11.18 -30.81
N ASP A 318 7.14 10.97 -31.26
CA ASP A 318 6.85 10.06 -32.38
C ASP A 318 7.39 10.62 -33.72
N LEU A 319 7.73 9.71 -34.62
CA LEU A 319 8.17 9.92 -36.01
C LEU A 319 7.25 10.80 -36.86
N VAL A 320 5.99 10.99 -36.43
CA VAL A 320 5.01 11.84 -37.12
C VAL A 320 5.09 13.30 -36.66
N ASN A 321 5.27 13.53 -35.34
CA ASN A 321 5.00 14.82 -34.71
C ASN A 321 6.26 15.51 -34.14
N SER A 322 7.40 14.81 -34.07
CA SER A 322 8.66 15.38 -33.57
C SER A 322 9.76 15.38 -34.62
N ASP A 323 10.49 16.51 -34.70
CA ASP A 323 11.76 16.62 -35.43
C ASP A 323 12.94 16.05 -34.62
N GLN A 324 12.72 15.73 -33.33
CA GLN A 324 13.66 14.94 -32.54
C GLN A 324 13.41 13.46 -32.85
N THR A 325 14.44 12.78 -33.34
CA THR A 325 14.32 11.41 -33.86
C THR A 325 15.09 10.39 -33.01
N ASP A 326 15.52 10.80 -31.81
CA ASP A 326 16.24 10.06 -30.77
C ASP A 326 16.86 11.11 -29.81
N PRO A 327 16.52 11.12 -28.50
CA PRO A 327 15.78 10.10 -27.73
C PRO A 327 14.31 9.87 -28.17
N TYR A 328 13.77 8.65 -28.04
CA TYR A 328 12.32 8.43 -28.04
C TYR A 328 11.84 8.49 -26.58
N ASN A 329 11.03 9.49 -26.27
CA ASN A 329 10.44 9.64 -24.94
C ASN A 329 8.99 9.13 -24.97
N ILE A 330 8.58 8.46 -23.88
CA ILE A 330 7.23 7.96 -23.72
C ILE A 330 6.66 8.42 -22.39
N GLU A 331 5.33 8.43 -22.29
CA GLU A 331 4.55 8.63 -21.08
C GLU A 331 3.60 7.44 -20.93
N ILE A 332 3.59 6.84 -19.74
CA ILE A 332 2.69 5.74 -19.37
C ILE A 332 1.42 6.31 -18.79
N VAL A 333 0.26 5.95 -19.35
CA VAL A 333 -1.05 6.41 -18.88
C VAL A 333 -1.81 5.20 -18.31
N PRO A 334 -1.89 5.06 -16.98
CA PRO A 334 -2.69 4.02 -16.35
C PRO A 334 -4.18 4.39 -16.31
N LEU A 335 -5.03 3.37 -16.10
CA LEU A 335 -6.42 3.52 -15.65
C LEU A 335 -6.48 3.46 -14.12
N GLY A 336 -7.43 4.18 -13.54
CA GLY A 336 -7.65 4.25 -12.09
C GLY A 336 -6.98 5.47 -11.46
N ASP A 337 -7.15 5.57 -10.15
CA ASP A 337 -6.75 6.70 -9.29
C ASP A 337 -5.75 6.29 -8.18
N GLY A 338 -5.16 5.09 -8.29
CA GLY A 338 -4.11 4.62 -7.38
C GLY A 338 -2.80 5.40 -7.48
N ASP A 339 -1.94 5.26 -6.47
CA ASP A 339 -0.58 5.81 -6.47
C ASP A 339 0.37 4.81 -7.15
N PHE A 340 0.74 5.08 -8.40
CA PHE A 340 1.47 4.12 -9.23
C PHE A 340 2.96 4.45 -9.38
N GLU A 341 3.77 3.42 -9.51
CA GLU A 341 5.14 3.50 -10.01
C GLU A 341 5.34 2.56 -11.21
N TYR A 342 6.37 2.85 -12.01
CA TYR A 342 6.55 2.24 -13.32
C TYR A 342 7.95 1.68 -13.49
N SER A 343 8.06 0.50 -14.10
CA SER A 343 9.33 -0.10 -14.53
C SER A 343 9.30 -0.35 -16.04
N LEU A 344 10.33 0.13 -16.73
CA LEU A 344 10.52 -0.07 -18.17
C LEU A 344 11.54 -1.19 -18.42
N ASN A 345 11.16 -2.19 -19.23
CA ASN A 345 12.03 -3.29 -19.66
C ASN A 345 12.74 -4.03 -18.51
N GLY A 346 12.09 -4.12 -17.34
CA GLY A 346 12.66 -4.76 -16.14
C GLY A 346 13.75 -3.94 -15.43
N GLY A 347 13.80 -2.63 -15.66
CA GLY A 347 14.60 -1.69 -14.88
C GLY A 347 14.03 -1.43 -13.49
N ASP A 348 14.66 -0.51 -12.76
CA ASP A 348 14.15 -0.07 -11.45
C ASP A 348 12.81 0.68 -11.60
N PHE A 349 11.97 0.63 -10.57
CA PHE A 349 10.73 1.41 -10.52
C PHE A 349 11.00 2.90 -10.32
N GLN A 350 10.15 3.75 -10.88
CA GLN A 350 10.12 5.20 -10.67
C GLN A 350 8.68 5.73 -10.60
N ASP A 351 8.45 6.78 -9.81
CA ASP A 351 7.14 7.46 -9.71
C ASP A 351 6.80 8.27 -10.98
N ASP A 352 7.80 8.74 -11.73
CA ASP A 352 7.58 9.54 -12.93
C ASP A 352 7.06 8.64 -14.07
N PRO A 353 5.87 8.89 -14.66
CA PRO A 353 5.36 8.10 -15.77
C PRO A 353 6.15 8.32 -17.08
N VAL A 354 7.10 9.26 -17.10
CA VAL A 354 7.88 9.60 -18.30
C VAL A 354 9.22 8.85 -18.34
N PHE A 355 9.40 8.05 -19.39
CA PHE A 355 10.68 7.41 -19.69
C PHE A 355 11.36 8.09 -20.88
N ARG A 356 12.68 8.27 -20.76
CA ARG A 356 13.54 8.88 -21.78
C ARG A 356 14.42 7.83 -22.43
N ASP A 357 14.85 8.11 -23.67
CA ASP A 357 15.80 7.25 -24.41
C ASP A 357 15.31 5.80 -24.58
N VAL A 358 14.00 5.62 -24.80
CA VAL A 358 13.40 4.29 -24.98
C VAL A 358 13.86 3.69 -26.31
N PRO A 359 14.41 2.46 -26.31
CA PRO A 359 14.89 1.85 -27.54
C PRO A 359 13.72 1.54 -28.49
N PRO A 360 13.90 1.72 -29.80
CA PRO A 360 12.89 1.34 -30.77
C PRO A 360 12.77 -0.19 -30.87
N GLY A 361 11.54 -0.68 -31.02
CA GLY A 361 11.18 -2.09 -30.96
C GLY A 361 10.03 -2.35 -29.98
N ILE A 362 9.81 -3.63 -29.68
CA ILE A 362 8.91 -4.04 -28.60
C ILE A 362 9.61 -3.77 -27.27
N ASN A 363 8.92 -3.05 -26.40
CA ASN A 363 9.31 -2.77 -25.03
C ASN A 363 8.24 -3.31 -24.09
N THR A 364 8.57 -3.47 -22.82
CA THR A 364 7.60 -3.82 -21.78
C THR A 364 7.54 -2.75 -20.70
N VAL A 365 6.34 -2.51 -20.19
CA VAL A 365 6.13 -1.72 -18.97
C VAL A 365 5.49 -2.61 -17.91
N VAL A 366 5.90 -2.42 -16.66
CA VAL A 366 5.25 -2.97 -15.48
C VAL A 366 4.76 -1.79 -14.65
N ILE A 367 3.50 -1.83 -14.21
CA ILE A 367 2.88 -0.82 -13.35
C ILE A 367 2.65 -1.48 -11.98
N ASN A 368 3.11 -0.84 -10.92
CA ASN A 368 2.90 -1.29 -9.54
C ASN A 368 2.03 -0.26 -8.80
N ASP A 369 1.03 -0.73 -8.07
CA ASP A 369 0.28 0.11 -7.13
C ASP A 369 0.97 0.14 -5.78
N LYS A 370 1.40 1.33 -5.36
CA LYS A 370 2.11 1.57 -4.10
C LYS A 370 1.20 1.43 -2.88
N ASN A 371 -0.11 1.33 -3.08
CA ASN A 371 -1.05 0.93 -2.04
C ASN A 371 -1.01 -0.58 -1.73
N GLY A 372 -0.25 -1.37 -2.50
CA GLY A 372 -0.09 -2.80 -2.30
C GLY A 372 -1.10 -3.68 -3.07
N CYS A 373 -1.96 -3.08 -3.88
CA CYS A 373 -3.05 -3.80 -4.57
C CYS A 373 -2.62 -4.54 -5.85
N GLY A 374 -1.32 -4.66 -6.04
CA GLY A 374 -0.71 -5.57 -7.01
C GLY A 374 0.09 -4.86 -8.09
N THR A 375 0.70 -5.69 -8.92
CA THR A 375 1.57 -5.29 -10.01
C THR A 375 1.08 -5.95 -11.30
N THR A 376 1.17 -5.24 -12.42
CA THR A 376 0.85 -5.84 -13.72
C THR A 376 1.89 -6.90 -14.11
N GLU A 377 1.48 -7.88 -14.90
CA GLU A 377 2.44 -8.61 -15.74
C GLU A 377 3.12 -7.62 -16.73
N PRO A 378 4.30 -7.94 -17.29
CA PRO A 378 4.93 -7.09 -18.29
C PRO A 378 4.03 -6.88 -19.52
N ILE A 379 3.61 -5.63 -19.74
CA ILE A 379 2.73 -5.24 -20.84
C ILE A 379 3.58 -4.78 -22.02
N GLU A 380 3.47 -5.47 -23.16
CA GLU A 380 4.20 -5.12 -24.37
C GLU A 380 3.61 -3.88 -25.06
N PHE A 381 4.49 -2.95 -25.47
CA PHE A 381 4.15 -1.83 -26.33
C PHE A 381 5.24 -1.59 -27.37
N LEU A 382 4.90 -0.90 -28.47
CA LEU A 382 5.80 -0.70 -29.60
C LEU A 382 6.28 0.75 -29.68
N VAL A 383 7.59 0.93 -29.74
CA VAL A 383 8.23 2.19 -30.15
C VAL A 383 8.77 2.01 -31.56
N VAL A 384 8.19 2.67 -32.55
CA VAL A 384 8.68 2.61 -33.93
C VAL A 384 9.81 3.60 -34.10
N GLY A 385 10.96 3.15 -34.58
CA GLY A 385 12.11 4.00 -34.83
C GLY A 385 12.96 3.53 -35.98
N TYR A 386 14.10 4.19 -36.20
CA TYR A 386 15.03 3.81 -37.26
C TYR A 386 16.48 4.17 -36.89
N PRO A 387 17.49 3.40 -37.36
CA PRO A 387 18.89 3.77 -37.18
C PRO A 387 19.22 5.06 -37.95
N LYS A 388 19.90 6.01 -37.30
CA LYS A 388 20.37 7.23 -37.97
C LYS A 388 21.46 6.95 -39.01
N PHE A 389 22.17 5.83 -38.89
CA PHE A 389 23.17 5.40 -39.85
C PHE A 389 23.31 3.88 -39.92
N PHE A 390 23.98 3.39 -40.96
CA PHE A 390 24.41 2.00 -41.07
C PHE A 390 25.75 1.92 -41.84
N THR A 391 26.49 0.83 -41.65
CA THR A 391 27.86 0.61 -42.15
C THR A 391 27.95 -0.70 -42.93
N PRO A 392 27.54 -0.75 -44.21
CA PRO A 392 27.60 -1.97 -45.02
C PRO A 392 29.05 -2.30 -45.42
N ASN A 393 29.82 -2.85 -44.47
CA ASN A 393 31.23 -3.20 -44.59
C ASN A 393 31.47 -4.72 -44.51
N GLY A 394 30.44 -5.51 -44.21
CA GLY A 394 30.48 -6.96 -44.14
C GLY A 394 31.00 -7.51 -42.81
N ASP A 395 31.02 -6.71 -41.74
CA ASP A 395 31.42 -7.14 -40.40
C ASP A 395 30.26 -7.70 -39.55
N SER A 396 29.06 -7.84 -40.15
CA SER A 396 27.80 -8.27 -39.56
C SER A 396 27.14 -7.29 -38.58
N ARG A 397 27.72 -6.10 -38.34
CA ARG A 397 27.18 -5.06 -37.46
C ARG A 397 26.73 -3.85 -38.28
N ASN A 398 25.46 -3.47 -38.15
CA ASN A 398 24.87 -2.36 -38.89
C ASN A 398 25.03 -2.50 -40.43
N ASP A 399 25.10 -3.72 -40.96
CA ASP A 399 25.29 -3.96 -42.41
C ASP A 399 24.04 -3.67 -43.24
N ASN A 400 22.86 -3.73 -42.61
CA ASN A 400 21.58 -3.43 -43.24
C ASN A 400 20.88 -2.30 -42.51
N TRP A 401 20.18 -1.46 -43.25
CA TRP A 401 19.29 -0.43 -42.71
C TRP A 401 17.82 -0.85 -42.83
N GLN A 402 17.07 -0.74 -41.73
CA GLN A 402 15.64 -1.06 -41.67
C GLN A 402 14.95 -0.23 -40.56
N VAL A 403 13.65 0.02 -40.70
CA VAL A 403 12.81 0.58 -39.62
C VAL A 403 12.64 -0.49 -38.54
N LEU A 404 12.88 -0.12 -37.28
CA LEU A 404 12.79 -1.02 -36.13
C LEU A 404 11.35 -1.04 -35.59
N GLY A 405 10.83 -2.23 -35.29
CA GLY A 405 9.42 -2.44 -34.92
C GLY A 405 8.46 -2.48 -36.12
N ILE A 406 8.98 -2.49 -37.35
CA ILE A 406 8.17 -2.46 -38.58
C ILE A 406 7.28 -3.69 -38.73
N GLU A 407 7.72 -4.84 -38.23
CA GLU A 407 7.01 -6.12 -38.30
C GLU A 407 5.70 -6.15 -37.51
N GLN A 408 5.54 -5.24 -36.54
CA GLN A 408 4.33 -5.08 -35.74
C GLN A 408 3.32 -4.10 -36.38
N LEU A 409 3.72 -3.39 -37.44
CA LEU A 409 2.85 -2.46 -38.15
C LEU A 409 1.93 -3.19 -39.14
N THR A 410 0.75 -2.62 -39.40
CA THR A 410 -0.17 -3.11 -40.41
C THR A 410 0.16 -2.54 -41.79
N ASN A 411 0.31 -3.41 -42.80
CA ASN A 411 0.65 -3.06 -44.19
C ASN A 411 1.88 -2.13 -44.38
N PRO A 412 3.00 -2.32 -43.65
CA PRO A 412 4.11 -1.38 -43.69
C PRO A 412 4.86 -1.45 -45.02
N ARG A 413 5.19 -0.28 -45.58
CA ARG A 413 6.01 -0.13 -46.78
C ARG A 413 7.03 0.97 -46.58
N VAL A 414 8.30 0.63 -46.76
CA VAL A 414 9.39 1.60 -46.72
C VAL A 414 9.97 1.79 -48.10
N TYR A 415 10.12 3.04 -48.51
CA TYR A 415 10.70 3.44 -49.78
C TYR A 415 11.96 4.25 -49.51
N ILE A 416 13.10 3.84 -50.07
CA ILE A 416 14.41 4.51 -49.88
C ILE A 416 14.79 5.25 -51.16
N PHE A 417 15.24 6.49 -51.01
CA PHE A 417 15.55 7.42 -52.09
C PHE A 417 16.96 7.99 -51.95
N ASP A 418 17.60 8.30 -53.09
CA ASP A 418 18.78 9.16 -53.09
C ASP A 418 18.44 10.64 -52.88
N ARG A 419 19.47 11.48 -52.78
CA ARG A 419 19.34 12.95 -52.64
C ARG A 419 18.60 13.65 -53.78
N PHE A 420 18.40 12.99 -54.91
CA PHE A 420 17.69 13.53 -56.07
C PHE A 420 16.24 13.01 -56.14
N GLY A 421 15.79 12.22 -55.14
CA GLY A 421 14.45 11.65 -55.08
C GLY A 421 14.28 10.38 -55.93
N LYS A 422 15.36 9.78 -56.43
CA LYS A 422 15.27 8.51 -57.18
C LYS A 422 15.03 7.37 -56.20
N LEU A 423 13.98 6.59 -56.44
CA LEU A 423 13.70 5.36 -55.68
C LEU A 423 14.82 4.33 -55.91
N LEU A 424 15.43 3.88 -54.82
CA LEU A 424 16.51 2.89 -54.81
C LEU A 424 16.03 1.52 -54.36
N LYS A 425 15.21 1.46 -53.31
CA LYS A 425 14.77 0.22 -52.69
C LYS A 425 13.36 0.38 -52.14
N GLN A 426 12.59 -0.70 -52.18
CA GLN A 426 11.36 -0.86 -51.42
C GLN A 426 11.56 -2.02 -50.44
N LEU A 427 11.14 -1.80 -49.20
CA LEU A 427 11.20 -2.75 -48.09
C LEU A 427 9.79 -2.89 -47.48
N ASP A 428 9.60 -3.98 -46.76
CA ASP A 428 8.42 -4.25 -45.93
C ASP A 428 8.87 -4.94 -44.63
N GLY A 429 7.90 -5.28 -43.77
CA GLY A 429 8.17 -5.91 -42.47
C GLY A 429 8.79 -7.31 -42.53
N THR A 430 8.91 -7.93 -43.71
CA THR A 430 9.55 -9.24 -43.91
C THR A 430 10.97 -9.15 -44.48
N THR A 431 11.38 -7.97 -44.94
CA THR A 431 12.69 -7.76 -45.53
C THR A 431 13.78 -7.55 -44.48
N LEU A 432 14.97 -8.13 -44.70
CA LEU A 432 16.14 -7.97 -43.82
C LEU A 432 16.65 -6.52 -43.73
N GLY A 433 16.25 -5.66 -44.67
CA GLY A 433 16.70 -4.27 -44.78
C GLY A 433 17.46 -3.99 -46.08
N TRP A 434 18.06 -2.81 -46.15
CA TRP A 434 18.86 -2.36 -47.28
C TRP A 434 20.35 -2.41 -46.97
N ASP A 435 21.09 -3.14 -47.80
CA ASP A 435 22.54 -3.35 -47.73
C ASP A 435 23.36 -2.21 -48.37
N GLY A 436 22.72 -1.11 -48.74
CA GLY A 436 23.40 0.01 -49.39
C GLY A 436 23.75 -0.23 -50.87
N THR A 437 23.13 -1.20 -51.54
CA THR A 437 23.35 -1.46 -52.98
C THR A 437 22.16 -1.02 -53.84
N PHE A 438 22.45 -0.65 -55.09
CA PHE A 438 21.44 -0.41 -56.13
C PHE A 438 21.85 -1.12 -57.42
N ASN A 439 21.01 -2.02 -57.93
CA ASN A 439 21.33 -2.89 -59.07
C ASN A 439 22.68 -3.62 -58.93
N GLY A 440 22.97 -4.12 -57.73
CA GLY A 440 24.20 -4.85 -57.40
C GLY A 440 25.46 -3.97 -57.26
N ARG A 441 25.33 -2.64 -57.33
CA ARG A 441 26.45 -1.71 -57.15
C ARG A 441 26.38 -1.02 -55.78
N PRO A 442 27.50 -0.90 -55.05
CA PRO A 442 27.54 -0.16 -53.80
C PRO A 442 27.21 1.33 -54.01
N MET A 443 26.25 1.85 -53.24
CA MET A 443 25.90 3.27 -53.26
C MET A 443 26.91 4.12 -52.47
N PRO A 444 27.13 5.42 -52.79
CA PRO A 444 28.10 6.26 -52.09
C PRO A 444 27.77 6.50 -50.61
N SER A 445 28.78 6.77 -49.78
CA SER A 445 28.56 7.30 -48.43
C SER A 445 27.92 8.69 -48.52
N SER A 446 26.70 8.82 -48.01
CA SER A 446 25.82 9.98 -48.19
C SER A 446 24.63 9.84 -47.25
N ASP A 447 23.87 10.92 -47.11
CA ASP A 447 22.50 10.84 -46.61
C ASP A 447 21.56 10.30 -47.69
N TYR A 448 20.58 9.53 -47.23
CA TYR A 448 19.49 8.94 -47.97
C TYR A 448 18.18 9.25 -47.25
N TRP A 449 17.08 9.30 -48.01
CA TRP A 449 15.76 9.60 -47.46
C TRP A 449 14.91 8.35 -47.53
N PHE A 450 14.01 8.19 -46.56
CA PHE A 450 12.99 7.18 -46.63
C PHE A 450 11.59 7.75 -46.42
N ARG A 451 10.61 7.03 -46.97
CA ARG A 451 9.20 7.19 -46.64
C ARG A 451 8.67 5.88 -46.09
N LEU A 452 8.09 5.89 -44.89
CA LEU A 452 7.37 4.76 -44.30
C LEU A 452 5.87 5.04 -44.42
N ASP A 453 5.15 4.16 -45.11
CA ASP A 453 3.69 4.15 -45.18
C ASP A 453 3.17 2.94 -44.38
N TYR A 454 2.19 3.14 -43.49
CA TYR A 454 1.59 2.07 -42.68
C TYR A 454 0.17 2.44 -42.25
N ASP A 455 -0.62 1.44 -41.88
CA ASP A 455 -1.96 1.62 -41.34
C ASP A 455 -1.93 1.54 -39.81
N ARG A 456 -2.63 2.45 -39.11
CA ARG A 456 -2.80 2.44 -37.65
C ARG A 456 -4.29 2.46 -37.30
N ASP A 457 -4.70 1.57 -36.42
CA ASP A 457 -6.04 1.63 -35.83
C ASP A 457 -6.08 2.77 -34.80
N GLN A 458 -7.05 3.67 -34.94
CA GLN A 458 -7.38 4.69 -33.97
C GLN A 458 -8.86 4.54 -33.63
N GLN A 459 -9.15 3.91 -32.48
CA GLN A 459 -10.50 3.75 -31.93
C GLN A 459 -11.47 3.05 -32.91
N GLY A 460 -11.00 2.01 -33.60
CA GLY A 460 -11.76 1.23 -34.57
C GLY A 460 -11.77 1.80 -35.99
N VAL A 461 -11.00 2.87 -36.24
CA VAL A 461 -10.83 3.47 -37.57
C VAL A 461 -9.39 3.28 -38.04
N VAL A 462 -9.23 2.54 -39.13
CA VAL A 462 -7.92 2.36 -39.76
C VAL A 462 -7.53 3.62 -40.54
N VAL A 463 -6.47 4.29 -40.12
CA VAL A 463 -5.93 5.51 -40.74
C VAL A 463 -4.57 5.22 -41.37
N ALA A 464 -4.41 5.59 -42.64
CA ALA A 464 -3.13 5.52 -43.33
C ALA A 464 -2.18 6.64 -42.83
N ARG A 465 -0.97 6.27 -42.45
CA ARG A 465 0.10 7.16 -41.98
C ARG A 465 1.28 7.13 -42.96
N SER A 466 1.94 8.27 -43.10
CA SER A 466 3.14 8.41 -43.95
C SER A 466 4.18 9.28 -43.24
N VAL A 467 5.34 8.70 -42.97
CA VAL A 467 6.48 9.35 -42.32
C VAL A 467 7.58 9.56 -43.34
N ARG A 468 8.28 10.70 -43.32
CA ARG A 468 9.45 10.98 -44.16
C ARG A 468 10.62 11.44 -43.30
N ARG A 469 11.74 10.76 -43.42
CA ARG A 469 12.96 10.98 -42.62
C ARG A 469 14.21 10.64 -43.45
N HIS A 470 15.39 10.81 -42.86
CA HIS A 470 16.67 10.51 -43.51
C HIS A 470 17.61 9.76 -42.58
N PHE A 471 18.59 9.08 -43.17
CA PHE A 471 19.65 8.35 -42.49
C PHE A 471 20.94 8.39 -43.33
N SER A 472 22.08 8.09 -42.73
CA SER A 472 23.37 8.12 -43.39
C SER A 472 23.90 6.72 -43.70
N LEU A 473 24.40 6.52 -44.91
CA LEU A 473 25.26 5.37 -45.23
C LEU A 473 26.72 5.79 -44.98
N VAL A 474 27.41 5.05 -44.12
CA VAL A 474 28.83 5.28 -43.79
C VAL A 474 29.66 4.08 -44.26
N ARG A 475 30.87 4.32 -44.79
CA ARG A 475 31.81 3.26 -45.19
C ARG A 475 33.21 3.58 -44.76
#